data_AF-A0A930SB21-F1
#
_entry.id   AF-A0A930SB21-F1
#
_cell.length_a   1.000
_cell.length_b   1.000
_cell.length_c   1.000
_cell.angle_alpha   90.00
_cell.angle_beta   90.00
_cell.angle_gamma   90.00
#
_symmetry.space_group_name_H-M   'P 1'
#
loop_
_entity.id
_entity.type
_entity.pdbx_description
1 polymer ?
#
loop_
_entity_poly.entity_id
_entity_poly.type
_entity_poly.pdbx_seq_one_letter_code
_entity_poly.pdbx_strand_id
1 'polypeptide(L)'
;MIDTKFITGNGQELTLGGQFTTYKMTNGIELTLKKCALFDNMEMFRQLHPLSGKPLMSYTFLFLDLGMRDGQANIVKVCRKGREFVQWCTGGSVLPSGYGNSINTLRSNSRDGYQVHFLGEEGIMVRNPLACGVLYCDADDSEYKQA
;
A
#
# COMPACT_ATOMS: atom_id res chain seq x y z
N MET A 1 -25.73 3.42 20.32
CA MET A 1 -24.69 4.39 19.95
C MET A 1 -25.29 5.27 18.87
N ILE A 2 -25.47 6.55 19.18
CA ILE A 2 -26.26 7.51 18.41
C ILE A 2 -25.28 8.18 17.44
N ASP A 3 -25.47 8.03 16.12
CA ASP A 3 -24.68 8.79 15.14
C ASP A 3 -25.47 10.06 14.76
N THR A 4 -24.97 11.20 15.21
CA THR A 4 -25.54 12.51 14.91
C THR A 4 -24.83 13.07 13.68
N LYS A 5 -25.40 12.86 12.50
CA LYS A 5 -25.07 13.65 11.30
C LYS A 5 -26.28 14.48 10.91
N PHE A 6 -26.13 15.79 10.98
CA PHE A 6 -27.19 16.74 10.64
C PHE A 6 -27.46 16.66 9.13
N ILE A 7 -28.61 16.11 8.79
CA ILE A 7 -29.25 16.18 7.48
C ILE A 7 -30.22 17.37 7.56
N THR A 8 -29.95 18.45 6.83
CA THR A 8 -30.85 19.62 6.76
C THR A 8 -31.36 19.80 5.33
N GLY A 9 -32.69 19.88 5.19
CA GLY A 9 -33.39 20.08 3.93
C GLY A 9 -34.89 20.13 4.15
N ASN A 10 -35.64 20.78 3.26
CA ASN A 10 -37.10 20.78 3.23
C ASN A 10 -37.55 20.18 1.89
N GLY A 11 -38.40 19.15 1.92
CA GLY A 11 -38.83 18.43 0.70
C GLY A 11 -37.77 17.43 0.19
N GLN A 12 -37.59 17.36 -1.14
CA GLN A 12 -36.62 16.46 -1.81
C GLN A 12 -35.20 17.06 -1.94
N GLU A 13 -34.98 18.29 -1.47
CA GLU A 13 -33.69 18.96 -1.54
C GLU A 13 -32.87 18.69 -0.28
N LEU A 14 -31.98 17.69 -0.38
CA LEU A 14 -31.02 17.36 0.66
C LEU A 14 -29.68 18.07 0.38
N THR A 15 -29.28 18.99 1.26
CA THR A 15 -27.93 19.56 1.22
C THR A 15 -27.07 18.95 2.33
N LEU A 16 -25.95 18.35 1.94
CA LEU A 16 -25.03 17.65 2.86
C LEU A 16 -23.68 18.40 2.88
N GLY A 17 -23.37 19.07 4.00
CA GLY A 17 -22.11 19.81 4.19
C GLY A 17 -21.07 18.97 4.92
N GLY A 18 -20.09 18.43 4.20
CA GLY A 18 -18.96 17.69 4.77
C GLY A 18 -17.89 17.38 3.73
N GLN A 19 -16.65 17.18 4.17
CA GLN A 19 -15.61 16.59 3.33
C GLN A 19 -15.81 15.07 3.33
N PHE A 20 -16.48 14.55 2.30
CA PHE A 20 -16.71 13.12 2.15
C PHE A 20 -15.52 12.47 1.47
N THR A 21 -14.92 11.47 2.11
CA THR A 21 -13.87 10.64 1.51
C THR A 21 -14.45 9.41 0.82
N THR A 22 -15.71 9.07 1.04
CA THR A 22 -16.37 7.91 0.46
C THR A 22 -17.62 8.33 -0.29
N TYR A 23 -17.73 7.89 -1.55
CA TYR A 23 -18.90 8.08 -2.41
C TYR A 23 -19.52 6.73 -2.74
N LYS A 24 -20.83 6.59 -2.49
CA LYS A 24 -21.60 5.40 -2.89
C LYS A 24 -22.32 5.69 -4.21
N MET A 25 -21.96 4.94 -5.24
CA MET A 25 -22.54 5.03 -6.56
C MET A 25 -23.92 4.35 -6.60
N THR A 26 -24.76 4.72 -7.55
CA THR A 26 -26.11 4.16 -7.72
C THR A 26 -26.12 2.66 -8.02
N ASN A 27 -25.02 2.13 -8.54
CA ASN A 27 -24.80 0.71 -8.79
C ASN A 27 -24.30 -0.06 -7.55
N GLY A 28 -24.19 0.59 -6.39
CA GLY A 28 -23.73 -0.01 -5.14
C GLY A 28 -22.21 -0.05 -4.95
N ILE A 29 -21.41 0.47 -5.90
CA ILE A 29 -19.95 0.58 -5.75
C ILE A 29 -19.61 1.70 -4.76
N GLU A 30 -18.69 1.44 -3.85
CA GLU A 30 -18.16 2.44 -2.93
C GLU A 30 -16.75 2.87 -3.37
N LEU A 31 -16.58 4.15 -3.66
CA LEU A 31 -15.28 4.75 -3.94
C LEU A 31 -14.78 5.45 -2.68
N THR A 32 -13.63 5.04 -2.15
CA THR A 32 -12.99 5.71 -1.01
C THR A 32 -11.68 6.36 -1.44
N LEU A 33 -11.62 7.68 -1.32
CA LEU A 33 -10.43 8.48 -1.56
C LEU A 33 -9.49 8.43 -0.34
N LYS A 34 -8.25 8.01 -0.58
CA LYS A 34 -7.14 8.14 0.38
C LYS A 34 -5.99 8.90 -0.25
N LYS A 35 -5.47 9.88 0.49
CA LYS A 35 -4.26 10.59 0.10
C LYS A 35 -3.04 9.69 0.27
N CYS A 36 -2.28 9.48 -0.80
CA CYS A 36 -0.97 8.83 -0.75
C CYS A 36 0.12 9.91 -0.61
N ALA A 37 0.59 10.17 0.61
CA ALA A 37 1.57 11.23 0.86
C ALA A 37 2.90 11.03 0.12
N LEU A 38 3.25 9.78 -0.24
CA LEU A 38 4.45 9.48 -1.03
C LEU A 38 4.45 10.20 -2.37
N PHE A 39 3.29 10.35 -3.02
CA PHE A 39 3.17 10.97 -4.34
C PHE A 39 3.46 12.47 -4.31
N ASP A 40 3.47 13.10 -3.13
CA ASP A 40 3.83 14.51 -2.94
C ASP A 40 5.33 14.75 -2.73
N ASN A 41 6.16 13.70 -2.73
CA ASN A 41 7.58 13.82 -2.44
C ASN A 41 8.36 14.45 -3.63
N MET A 42 8.80 15.69 -3.44
CA MET A 42 9.56 16.46 -4.43
C MET A 42 11.00 15.97 -4.67
N GLU A 43 11.60 15.26 -3.71
CA GLU A 43 12.95 14.71 -3.88
C GLU A 43 12.94 13.48 -4.80
N MET A 44 11.89 12.66 -4.67
CA MET A 44 11.67 11.47 -5.50
C MET A 44 11.12 11.82 -6.88
N PHE A 45 10.17 12.76 -6.95
CA PHE A 45 9.44 13.12 -8.17
C PHE A 45 9.82 14.54 -8.62
N ARG A 46 10.82 14.63 -9.50
CA ARG A 46 11.40 15.92 -9.94
C ARG A 46 10.67 16.59 -11.11
N GLN A 47 9.80 15.85 -11.80
CA GLN A 47 8.96 16.46 -12.83
C GLN A 47 7.81 17.19 -12.15
N LEU A 48 7.78 18.50 -12.32
CA LEU A 48 6.81 19.39 -11.68
C LEU A 48 5.74 19.80 -12.69
N HIS A 49 4.51 19.89 -12.20
CA HIS A 49 3.41 20.45 -12.96
C HIS A 49 3.66 21.95 -13.22
N PRO A 50 3.52 22.42 -14.48
CA PRO A 50 3.99 23.75 -14.91
C PRO A 50 3.29 24.92 -14.19
N LEU A 51 2.03 24.74 -13.76
CA LEU A 51 1.27 25.82 -13.09
C LEU A 51 1.39 25.79 -11.57
N SER A 52 1.50 24.60 -10.97
CA SER A 52 1.39 24.45 -9.51
C SER A 52 2.74 24.26 -8.83
N GLY A 53 3.78 23.92 -9.59
CA GLY A 53 5.11 23.62 -9.06
C GLY A 53 5.17 22.37 -8.18
N LYS A 54 4.10 21.58 -8.12
CA LYS A 54 4.04 20.32 -7.37
C LYS A 54 4.46 19.15 -8.27
N PRO A 55 4.94 18.03 -7.70
CA PRO A 55 5.23 16.85 -8.49
C PRO A 55 4.04 16.42 -9.34
N LEU A 56 4.27 16.03 -10.60
CA LEU A 56 3.21 15.43 -11.44
C LEU A 56 2.57 14.21 -10.78
N MET A 57 3.35 13.46 -10.00
CA MET A 57 2.86 12.31 -9.25
C MET A 57 1.75 12.68 -8.25
N SER A 58 1.75 13.89 -7.69
CA SER A 58 0.66 14.40 -6.82
C SER A 58 -0.70 14.44 -7.53
N TYR A 59 -0.71 14.50 -8.86
CA TYR A 59 -1.90 14.51 -9.70
C TYR A 59 -2.27 13.12 -10.22
N THR A 60 -1.64 12.06 -9.70
CA THR A 60 -1.91 10.68 -10.07
C THR A 60 -2.91 10.03 -9.11
N PHE A 61 -3.98 9.49 -9.68
CA PHE A 61 -4.95 8.65 -8.98
C PHE A 61 -4.68 7.17 -9.29
N LEU A 62 -4.52 6.38 -8.23
CA LEU A 62 -4.43 4.93 -8.31
C LEU A 62 -5.77 4.33 -7.85
N PHE A 63 -6.49 3.72 -8.80
CA PHE A 63 -7.72 3.00 -8.52
C PHE A 63 -7.39 1.56 -8.18
N LEU A 64 -7.71 1.16 -6.95
CA LEU A 64 -7.52 -0.19 -6.44
C LEU A 64 -8.88 -0.79 -6.11
N ASP A 65 -9.23 -1.87 -6.80
CA ASP A 65 -10.37 -2.69 -6.42
C ASP A 65 -9.96 -3.59 -5.25
N LEU A 66 -10.37 -3.21 -4.05
CA LEU A 66 -10.22 -3.99 -2.81
C LEU A 66 -11.42 -4.91 -2.55
N GLY A 67 -12.33 -5.05 -3.52
CA GLY A 67 -13.50 -5.91 -3.45
C GLY A 67 -13.15 -7.40 -3.52
N MET A 68 -14.20 -8.20 -3.38
CA MET A 68 -14.13 -9.66 -3.50
C MET A 68 -15.01 -10.12 -4.66
N ARG A 69 -14.51 -11.07 -5.44
CA ARG A 69 -15.24 -11.75 -6.50
C ARG A 69 -15.13 -13.26 -6.30
N ASP A 70 -16.25 -13.97 -6.37
CA ASP A 70 -16.32 -15.42 -6.17
C ASP A 70 -15.65 -15.90 -4.85
N GLY A 71 -15.79 -15.09 -3.78
CA GLY A 71 -15.22 -15.38 -2.47
C GLY A 71 -13.72 -15.10 -2.31
N GLN A 72 -13.06 -14.55 -3.32
CA GLN A 72 -11.63 -14.23 -3.28
C GLN A 72 -11.41 -12.72 -3.44
N ALA A 73 -10.52 -12.15 -2.61
CA ALA A 73 -10.12 -10.76 -2.71
C ALA A 73 -9.34 -10.51 -4.01
N ASN A 74 -9.53 -9.35 -4.62
CA ASN A 74 -8.81 -8.99 -5.84
C ASN A 74 -7.31 -8.73 -5.58
N ILE A 75 -6.99 -8.03 -4.50
CA ILE A 75 -5.61 -7.76 -4.07
C ILE A 75 -5.26 -8.72 -2.93
N VAL A 76 -4.26 -9.58 -3.15
CA VAL A 76 -3.85 -10.60 -2.18
C VAL A 76 -2.33 -10.62 -1.99
N LYS A 77 -1.90 -10.90 -0.76
CA LYS A 77 -0.52 -11.28 -0.49
C LYS A 77 -0.28 -12.69 -1.04
N VAL A 78 0.80 -12.85 -1.80
CA VAL A 78 1.28 -14.14 -2.29
C VAL A 78 2.68 -14.39 -1.75
N CYS A 79 3.01 -15.64 -1.50
CA CYS A 79 4.33 -16.04 -1.04
C CYS A 79 4.74 -17.33 -1.75
N ARG A 80 6.05 -17.51 -1.93
CA ARG A 80 6.55 -18.81 -2.39
C ARG A 80 6.30 -19.84 -1.27
N LYS A 81 5.77 -21.01 -1.64
CA LYS A 81 5.46 -22.09 -0.67
C LYS A 81 6.67 -22.38 0.22
N GLY A 82 6.49 -22.27 1.54
CA GLY A 82 7.54 -22.50 2.54
C GLY A 82 8.57 -21.37 2.69
N ARG A 83 8.37 -20.21 2.04
CA ARG A 83 9.28 -19.06 2.08
C ARG A 83 8.61 -17.77 2.58
N GLU A 84 7.39 -17.85 3.11
CA GLU A 84 6.70 -16.69 3.67
C GLU A 84 7.45 -16.09 4.87
N PHE A 85 7.98 -16.96 5.72
CA PHE A 85 8.75 -16.57 6.90
C PHE A 85 9.76 -17.64 7.23
N VAL A 86 10.97 -17.50 6.68
CA VAL A 86 12.08 -18.41 6.90
C VAL A 86 12.96 -17.83 7.98
N GLN A 87 13.24 -18.63 9.00
CA GLN A 87 14.16 -18.28 10.06
C GLN A 87 15.37 -19.21 10.04
N TRP A 88 16.55 -18.65 10.26
CA TRP A 88 17.75 -19.42 10.55
C TRP A 88 18.65 -18.63 11.48
N CYS A 89 19.70 -19.28 11.99
CA CYS A 89 20.68 -18.59 12.82
C CYS A 89 22.10 -18.86 12.32
N THR A 90 22.97 -17.87 12.49
CA THR A 90 24.42 -18.06 12.43
C THR A 90 24.91 -18.26 13.86
N GLY A 91 25.28 -19.49 14.20
CA GLY A 91 25.66 -19.87 15.55
C GLY A 91 27.11 -19.56 15.90
N GLY A 92 27.33 -18.80 16.98
CA GLY A 92 28.62 -18.72 17.67
C GLY A 92 28.66 -19.71 18.83
N SER A 93 29.16 -19.32 20.00
CA SER A 93 29.20 -20.18 21.20
C SER A 93 27.81 -20.64 21.67
N VAL A 94 26.78 -19.82 21.40
CA VAL A 94 25.38 -20.01 21.81
C VAL A 94 24.49 -20.12 20.59
N LEU A 95 23.43 -20.91 20.66
CA LEU A 95 22.32 -20.92 19.70
C LEU A 95 21.03 -20.46 20.39
N PRO A 96 19.96 -20.13 19.65
CA PRO A 96 18.64 -19.90 20.25
C PRO A 96 18.16 -21.06 21.14
N SER A 97 18.61 -22.28 20.84
CA SER A 97 18.33 -23.49 21.62
C SER A 97 19.25 -23.68 22.84
N GLY A 98 20.22 -22.78 23.07
CA GLY A 98 21.16 -22.81 24.19
C GLY A 98 22.60 -23.17 23.82
N TYR A 99 23.39 -23.51 24.84
CA TYR A 99 24.81 -23.87 24.73
C TYR A 99 24.98 -25.31 24.23
N GLY A 100 26.07 -25.54 23.51
CA GLY A 100 26.53 -26.89 23.16
C GLY A 100 27.55 -27.36 24.20
N ASN A 101 27.33 -28.53 24.80
CA ASN A 101 28.20 -29.07 25.86
C ASN A 101 29.33 -29.98 25.32
N SER A 102 29.64 -29.87 24.02
CA SER A 102 30.66 -30.69 23.35
C SER A 102 31.53 -29.83 22.46
N ILE A 103 32.85 -30.03 22.53
CA ILE A 103 33.84 -29.37 21.70
C ILE A 103 33.67 -29.66 20.20
N ASN A 104 33.02 -30.78 19.87
CA ASN A 104 32.74 -31.18 18.49
C ASN A 104 31.48 -30.51 17.91
N THR A 105 30.78 -29.68 18.68
CA THR A 105 29.59 -28.97 18.19
C THR A 105 30.02 -27.91 17.18
N LEU A 106 29.64 -28.09 15.90
CA LEU A 106 30.00 -27.15 14.84
C LEU A 106 29.48 -25.75 15.14
N ARG A 107 30.39 -24.76 15.19
CA ARG A 107 30.08 -23.33 15.30
C ARG A 107 30.53 -22.60 14.04
N SER A 108 29.79 -21.56 13.66
CA SER A 108 30.02 -20.80 12.43
C SER A 108 30.89 -19.56 12.64
N ASN A 109 31.05 -19.09 13.88
CA ASN A 109 31.93 -17.97 14.22
C ASN A 109 32.41 -18.05 15.69
N SER A 110 33.36 -17.19 16.06
CA SER A 110 33.97 -17.12 17.40
C SER A 110 33.23 -16.19 18.38
N ARG A 111 32.08 -15.62 18.02
CA ARG A 111 31.34 -14.73 18.91
C ARG A 111 30.67 -15.55 20.00
N ASP A 112 30.70 -15.04 21.23
CA ASP A 112 29.89 -15.56 22.32
C ASP A 112 28.43 -15.07 22.17
N GLY A 113 27.70 -15.73 21.27
CA GLY A 113 26.32 -15.38 20.93
C GLY A 113 25.86 -15.98 19.60
N TYR A 114 24.71 -15.54 19.12
CA TYR A 114 24.17 -15.92 17.81
C TYR A 114 23.58 -14.72 17.08
N GLN A 115 23.41 -14.87 15.77
CA GLN A 115 22.59 -13.96 14.96
C GLN A 115 21.37 -14.73 14.46
N VAL A 116 20.18 -14.12 14.54
CA VAL A 116 18.95 -14.66 13.95
C VAL A 116 18.64 -13.87 12.70
N HIS A 117 18.33 -14.61 11.63
CA HIS A 117 17.98 -14.05 10.34
C HIS A 117 16.56 -14.45 10.01
N PHE A 118 15.83 -13.51 9.42
CA PHE A 118 14.49 -13.71 8.91
C PHE A 118 14.48 -13.36 7.42
N LEU A 119 13.75 -14.13 6.63
CA LEU A 119 13.54 -13.87 5.22
C LEU A 119 12.10 -14.17 4.86
N GLY A 120 11.44 -13.20 4.23
CA GLY A 120 10.16 -13.39 3.56
C GLY A 120 10.34 -13.21 2.06
N GLU A 121 9.90 -14.21 1.28
CA GLU A 121 9.68 -14.10 -0.16
C GLU A 121 8.18 -13.90 -0.39
N GLU A 122 7.76 -12.65 -0.37
CA GLU A 122 6.37 -12.22 -0.50
C GLU A 122 6.19 -11.22 -1.64
N GLY A 123 4.98 -11.19 -2.18
CA GLY A 123 4.57 -10.28 -3.24
C GLY A 123 3.10 -9.92 -3.09
N ILE A 124 2.67 -8.95 -3.89
CA ILE A 124 1.27 -8.53 -3.99
C ILE A 124 0.77 -8.95 -5.36
N MET A 125 -0.34 -9.67 -5.41
CA MET A 125 -1.00 -10.09 -6.64
C MET A 125 -2.31 -9.32 -6.79
N VAL A 126 -2.53 -8.79 -8.00
CA VAL A 126 -3.82 -8.27 -8.44
C VAL A 126 -4.45 -9.32 -9.36
N ARG A 127 -5.56 -9.93 -8.96
CA ARG A 127 -6.19 -11.04 -9.70
C ARG A 127 -6.94 -10.56 -10.93
N ASN A 128 -7.64 -9.45 -10.82
CA ASN A 128 -8.38 -8.78 -11.88
C ASN A 128 -7.81 -7.38 -12.10
N PRO A 129 -6.80 -7.23 -12.98
CA PRO A 129 -6.21 -5.93 -13.26
C PRO A 129 -7.17 -4.96 -13.97
N LEU A 130 -8.22 -5.47 -14.63
CA LEU A 130 -9.20 -4.64 -15.36
C LEU A 130 -10.11 -3.83 -14.45
N ALA A 131 -10.22 -4.19 -13.16
CA ALA A 131 -10.96 -3.42 -12.17
C ALA A 131 -10.12 -2.35 -11.48
N CYS A 132 -8.81 -2.32 -11.76
CA CYS A 132 -7.88 -1.31 -11.27
C CYS A 132 -7.51 -0.36 -12.41
N GLY A 133 -6.92 0.78 -12.07
CA GLY A 133 -6.51 1.75 -13.07
C GLY A 133 -5.60 2.83 -12.52
N VAL A 134 -4.93 3.53 -13.43
CA VAL A 134 -4.14 4.71 -13.11
C VAL A 134 -4.64 5.85 -13.98
N LEU A 135 -4.98 6.97 -13.36
CA LEU A 135 -5.20 8.24 -14.03
C LEU A 135 -4.06 9.16 -13.62
N TYR A 136 -3.29 9.66 -14.57
CA TYR A 136 -2.14 10.53 -14.30
C TYR A 136 -2.21 11.79 -15.17
N CYS A 137 -1.55 12.83 -14.71
CA CYS A 137 -1.35 14.06 -15.45
C CYS A 137 -0.04 13.97 -16.23
N ASP A 138 -0.08 14.31 -17.52
CA ASP A 138 1.11 14.44 -18.35
C ASP A 138 1.50 15.93 -18.45
N ALA A 139 2.80 16.23 -18.46
CA ALA A 139 3.30 17.60 -18.51
C ALA A 139 3.30 18.20 -19.92
N ASP A 140 3.14 17.37 -20.96
CA ASP A 140 3.28 17.75 -22.36
C ASP A 140 1.97 18.21 -23.03
N ASP A 141 0.92 18.53 -22.26
CA ASP A 141 -0.31 19.14 -22.79
C ASP A 141 -0.02 20.55 -23.32
N SER A 142 0.45 20.56 -24.56
CA SER A 142 0.86 21.67 -25.42
C SER A 142 -0.29 22.63 -25.78
N GLU A 143 -1.51 22.39 -25.29
CA GLU A 143 -2.68 23.23 -25.52
C GLU A 143 -2.59 24.60 -24.81
N TYR A 144 -1.75 24.76 -23.78
CA TYR A 144 -1.60 26.04 -23.07
C TYR A 144 -0.61 27.04 -23.70
N LYS A 145 -0.01 26.75 -24.86
CA LYS A 145 0.88 27.69 -25.57
C LYS A 145 0.15 28.70 -26.47
N GLN A 146 -1.17 28.79 -26.42
CA GLN A 146 -1.94 29.80 -27.15
C GLN A 146 -2.83 30.61 -26.20
N ALA A 147 -2.24 31.58 -25.51
CA ALA A 147 -2.92 32.76 -24.97
C ALA A 147 -1.91 33.91 -24.83
#